data_AF-A0A147DMF4-F1
#
_entry.id   AF-A0A147DMF4-F1
#
_cell.length_a   1.000
_cell.length_b   1.000
_cell.length_c   1.000
_cell.angle_alpha   90.00
_cell.angle_beta   90.00
_cell.angle_gamma   90.00
#
_symmetry.space_group_name_H-M   'P 1'
#
loop_
_entity.id
_entity.type
_entity.pdbx_description
1 polymer ?
#
loop_
_entity_poly.entity_id
_entity_poly.type
_entity_poly.pdbx_seq_one_letter_code
_entity_poly.pdbx_strand_id
1 'polypeptide(L)'
;VVAFVHGSMAIRDAATGAVVRVEAGSEWVHCLVDGEPVASTPSCIVVVDARSLRPVATERARVGDELAVLVLPGAPWWWATPDRTARVSPRAFGIDADVVPEVAA
;
A
#
# COMPACT_ATOMS: atom_id res chain seq x y z
N VAL A 1 16.95 18.41 6.10
CA VAL A 1 15.67 17.88 6.64
C VAL A 1 15.30 16.70 5.77
N VAL A 2 15.29 15.48 6.31
CA VAL A 2 14.70 14.34 5.60
C VAL A 2 13.20 14.45 5.83
N ALA A 3 12.48 15.02 4.86
CA ALA A 3 11.03 15.10 4.94
C ALA A 3 10.46 13.74 4.49
N PHE A 4 9.69 13.09 5.36
CA PHE A 4 8.79 12.04 4.92
C PHE A 4 7.69 12.74 4.11
N VAL A 5 7.68 12.53 2.80
CA VAL A 5 6.56 12.98 1.97
C VAL A 5 5.49 11.91 2.08
N HIS A 6 4.43 12.21 2.83
CA HIS A 6 3.20 11.45 2.75
C HIS A 6 2.52 11.78 1.42
N GLY A 7 2.31 10.76 0.61
CA GLY A 7 1.65 10.87 -0.68
C GLY A 7 0.47 9.91 -0.76
N SER A 8 -0.56 10.32 -1.49
CA SER A 8 -1.71 9.47 -1.81
C SER A 8 -1.80 9.33 -3.32
N MET A 9 -2.00 8.10 -3.80
CA MET A 9 -2.22 7.78 -5.20
C MET A 9 -3.58 7.12 -5.37
N ALA A 10 -4.36 7.58 -6.36
CA ALA A 10 -5.62 6.96 -6.74
C ALA A 10 -5.51 6.32 -8.12
N ILE A 11 -5.93 5.06 -8.24
CA ILE A 11 -6.03 4.30 -9.48
C ILE A 11 -7.50 3.97 -9.68
N ARG A 12 -8.04 4.27 -10.87
CA ARG A 12 -9.40 3.89 -11.23
C ARG A 12 -9.36 2.63 -12.07
N ASP A 13 -10.03 1.59 -11.61
CA ASP A 13 -10.23 0.37 -12.39
C ASP A 13 -11.11 0.67 -13.60
N ALA A 14 -10.63 0.30 -14.80
CA ALA A 14 -11.31 0.63 -16.04
C ALA A 14 -12.58 -0.20 -16.29
N ALA A 15 -12.66 -1.41 -15.72
CA ALA A 15 -13.75 -2.34 -15.97
C ALA A 15 -14.94 -2.14 -15.01
N THR A 16 -14.64 -1.93 -13.73
CA THR A 16 -15.61 -1.82 -12.64
C THR A 16 -15.87 -0.38 -12.23
N GLY A 17 -14.93 0.52 -12.50
CA GLY A 17 -14.97 1.91 -12.05
C GLY A 17 -14.58 2.11 -10.58
N ALA A 18 -14.24 1.04 -9.86
CA ALA A 18 -13.74 1.10 -8.49
C ALA A 18 -12.48 1.96 -8.40
N VAL A 19 -12.30 2.64 -7.27
CA VAL A 19 -11.14 3.51 -7.01
C VAL A 19 -10.29 2.87 -5.93
N VAL A 20 -9.07 2.49 -6.31
CA VAL A 20 -8.03 2.05 -5.38
C VAL A 20 -7.24 3.27 -4.94
N ARG A 21 -7.19 3.54 -3.64
CA ARG A 21 -6.32 4.57 -3.05
C ARG A 21 -5.21 3.90 -2.27
N VAL A 22 -3.96 4.27 -2.56
CA VAL A 22 -2.78 3.79 -1.84
C VAL A 22 -2.09 4.98 -1.18
N GLU A 23 -1.99 4.93 0.15
CA GLU A 23 -1.24 5.88 0.96
C GLU A 23 0.21 5.39 1.10
N ALA A 24 1.15 6.33 0.98
CA ALA A 24 2.57 6.02 0.88
C ALA A 24 3.44 7.01 1.67
N GLY A 25 4.59 6.49 2.11
CA GLY A 25 5.77 7.25 2.49
C GLY A 25 6.92 6.90 1.55
N SER A 26 8.04 6.42 2.11
CA SER A 26 9.10 5.77 1.31
C SER A 26 8.66 4.43 0.70
N GLU A 27 7.60 3.84 1.25
CA GLU A 27 7.00 2.58 0.81
C GLU A 27 5.48 2.76 0.63
N TRP A 28 4.83 1.82 -0.07
CA TRP A 28 3.36 1.72 -0.13
C TRP A 28 2.85 1.11 1.18
N VAL A 29 1.97 1.82 1.91
CA VAL A 29 1.71 1.51 3.32
C VAL A 29 0.26 1.09 3.60
N HIS A 30 -0.71 1.70 2.94
CA HIS A 30 -2.13 1.42 3.21
C HIS A 30 -2.94 1.47 1.92
N CYS A 31 -3.77 0.47 1.69
CA CYS A 31 -4.57 0.32 0.49
C CYS A 31 -6.06 0.30 0.83
N LEU A 32 -6.83 1.11 0.12
CA LEU A 32 -8.27 1.17 0.20
C LEU A 32 -8.89 0.94 -1.18
N VAL A 33 -10.05 0.29 -1.21
CA VAL A 33 -10.88 0.14 -2.41
C VAL A 33 -12.23 0.80 -2.11
N ASP A 34 -12.58 1.82 -2.90
CA ASP A 34 -13.80 2.63 -2.72
C ASP A 34 -13.97 3.19 -1.29
N GLY A 35 -12.83 3.50 -0.65
CA GLY A 35 -12.78 4.02 0.72
C GLY A 35 -12.71 2.96 1.81
N GLU A 36 -12.87 1.68 1.48
CA GLU A 36 -12.75 0.59 2.45
C GLU A 36 -11.31 0.08 2.52
N PRO A 37 -10.69 0.04 3.72
CA PRO A 37 -9.37 -0.55 3.91
C PRO A 37 -9.33 -2.03 3.55
N VAL A 38 -8.39 -2.43 2.68
CA VAL A 38 -8.25 -3.83 2.25
C VAL A 38 -6.89 -4.44 2.58
N ALA A 39 -5.87 -3.61 2.81
CA ALA A 39 -4.54 -4.07 3.22
C ALA A 39 -3.73 -2.93 3.82
N SER A 40 -2.76 -3.27 4.67
CA SER A 40 -1.74 -2.35 5.16
C SER A 40 -0.44 -3.07 5.45
N THR A 41 0.64 -2.33 5.67
CA THR A 41 1.81 -2.91 6.34
C THR A 41 1.40 -3.53 7.70
N PRO A 42 2.00 -4.65 8.16
CA PRO A 42 3.15 -5.38 7.60
C PRO A 42 2.98 -6.12 6.26
N SER A 43 1.79 -6.22 5.67
CA SER A 43 1.63 -6.80 4.33
C SER A 43 2.44 -5.99 3.30
N CYS A 44 2.94 -6.65 2.27
CA CYS A 44 3.67 -6.00 1.20
C CYS A 44 2.67 -5.51 0.14
N ILE A 45 2.38 -4.21 0.14
CA ILE A 45 1.65 -3.57 -0.95
C ILE A 45 2.65 -3.25 -2.06
N VAL A 46 2.45 -3.84 -3.24
CA VAL A 46 3.35 -3.69 -4.38
C VAL A 46 2.58 -3.09 -5.54
N VAL A 47 2.98 -1.90 -5.96
CA VAL A 47 2.48 -1.29 -7.19
C VAL A 47 3.39 -1.70 -8.34
N VAL A 48 2.80 -2.15 -9.43
CA VAL A 48 3.52 -2.55 -10.66
C VAL A 48 2.96 -1.84 -11.87
N ASP A 49 3.79 -1.64 -12.89
CA ASP A 49 3.33 -1.32 -14.24
C ASP A 49 2.48 -2.48 -14.76
N ALA A 50 1.24 -2.19 -15.17
CA ALA A 50 0.24 -3.22 -15.49
C ALA A 50 0.61 -4.08 -16.70
N ARG A 51 1.52 -3.62 -17.57
CA ARG A 51 1.91 -4.30 -18.81
C ARG A 51 3.15 -5.17 -18.61
N SER A 52 4.16 -4.65 -17.91
CA SER A 52 5.46 -5.28 -17.72
C SER A 52 5.61 -5.98 -16.37
N LEU A 53 4.70 -5.74 -15.43
CA LEU A 53 4.73 -6.22 -14.05
C LEU A 53 5.99 -5.81 -13.28
N ARG A 54 6.67 -4.76 -13.74
CA ARG A 54 7.84 -4.21 -13.02
C ARG A 54 7.36 -3.35 -11.86
N PRO A 55 7.95 -3.51 -10.65
CA PRO A 55 7.63 -2.66 -9.50
C PRO A 55 7.85 -1.18 -9.79
N VAL A 56 6.93 -0.37 -9.30
CA VAL A 56 6.98 1.10 -9.34
C VAL A 56 7.13 1.60 -7.91
N ALA A 57 8.25 2.28 -7.66
CA ALA A 57 8.52 2.91 -6.39
C ALA A 57 7.63 4.15 -6.19
N THR A 58 7.38 4.54 -4.94
CA THR A 58 6.44 5.61 -4.57
C THR A 58 6.80 6.94 -5.23
N GLU A 59 8.08 7.26 -5.31
CA GLU A 59 8.62 8.47 -5.93
C GLU A 59 8.60 8.43 -7.46
N ARG A 60 8.25 7.31 -8.09
CA ARG A 60 8.21 7.13 -9.56
C ARG A 60 6.81 7.06 -10.15
N ALA A 61 5.78 6.80 -9.35
CA ALA A 61 4.40 6.75 -9.83
C ALA A 61 3.91 8.13 -10.30
N ARG A 62 3.22 8.19 -11.45
CA ARG A 62 2.73 9.43 -12.06
C ARG A 62 1.30 9.29 -12.54
N VAL A 63 0.61 10.42 -12.66
CA VAL A 63 -0.69 10.48 -13.33
C VAL A 63 -0.53 10.05 -14.78
N GLY A 64 -1.39 9.13 -15.22
CA GLY A 64 -1.36 8.55 -16.57
C GLY A 64 -0.71 7.18 -16.64
N ASP A 65 -0.05 6.70 -15.57
CA ASP A 65 0.46 5.33 -15.53
C ASP A 65 -0.70 4.32 -15.52
N GLU A 66 -0.54 3.21 -16.25
CA GLU A 66 -1.39 2.03 -16.14
C GLU A 66 -0.76 1.11 -15.09
N LEU A 67 -1.37 1.06 -13.91
CA LEU A 67 -0.80 0.38 -12.74
C LEU A 67 -1.71 -0.75 -12.26
N ALA A 68 -1.10 -1.76 -11.65
CA ALA A 68 -1.80 -2.76 -10.84
C ALA A 68 -1.26 -2.72 -9.40
N VAL A 69 -2.15 -2.95 -8.44
CA VAL A 69 -1.80 -3.05 -7.01
C VAL A 69 -1.92 -4.49 -6.60
N LEU A 70 -0.82 -5.05 -6.10
CA LEU A 70 -0.74 -6.41 -5.57
C LEU A 70 -0.55 -6.32 -4.06
N VAL A 71 -1.17 -7.24 -3.32
CA VAL A 71 -0.94 -7.40 -1.89
C VAL A 71 -0.34 -8.78 -1.68
N LEU A 72 0.88 -8.81 -1.15
CA LEU A 72 1.60 -10.04 -0.83
C LEU A 72 1.69 -10.19 0.70
N PRO A 73 1.71 -11.43 1.22
CA PRO A 73 1.89 -11.66 2.62
C PRO A 73 3.16 -11.01 3.18
N GLY A 74 3.00 -10.30 4.29
CA GLY A 74 4.13 -9.81 5.06
C GLY A 74 4.91 -10.96 5.69
N ALA A 75 6.19 -10.75 6.00
CA ALA A 75 6.96 -11.78 6.70
C ALA A 75 6.28 -12.15 8.04
N PRO A 76 6.03 -13.44 8.34
CA PRO A 76 5.30 -13.86 9.55
C PRO A 76 5.88 -13.32 10.86
N TRP A 77 7.18 -13.02 10.87
CA TRP A 77 7.87 -12.40 12.00
C TRP A 77 7.23 -11.10 12.49
N TRP A 78 6.77 -10.25 11.56
CA TRP A 78 6.16 -8.95 11.87
C TRP A 78 4.77 -9.07 12.49
N TRP A 79 4.08 -10.17 12.20
CA TRP A 79 2.75 -10.49 12.74
C TRP A 79 2.81 -11.23 14.08
N ALA A 80 3.97 -11.74 14.46
CA ALA A 80 4.11 -12.66 15.58
C ALA A 80 3.75 -12.06 16.94
N THR A 81 3.91 -10.74 17.13
CA THR A 81 3.52 -10.06 18.37
C THR A 81 3.00 -8.65 18.09
N PRO A 82 2.10 -8.10 18.94
CA PRO A 82 1.60 -6.74 18.77
C PRO A 82 2.71 -5.68 18.73
N ASP A 83 3.77 -5.80 19.54
CA ASP A 83 4.90 -4.86 19.54
C ASP A 83 5.63 -4.84 18.18
N ARG A 84 5.80 -6.01 17.54
CA ARG A 84 6.45 -6.09 16.22
C ARG A 84 5.58 -5.51 15.14
N THR A 85 4.28 -5.83 15.17
CA THR A 85 3.31 -5.28 14.23
C THR A 85 3.26 -3.75 14.35
N ALA A 86 3.25 -3.22 15.58
CA ALA A 86 3.22 -1.79 15.83
C ALA A 86 4.41 -1.04 15.17
N ARG A 87 5.61 -1.64 15.13
CA ARG A 87 6.83 -1.06 14.52
C ARG A 87 6.75 -0.86 13.01
N VAL A 88 5.88 -1.60 12.34
CA VAL A 88 5.67 -1.54 10.89
C VAL A 88 4.20 -1.30 10.55
N SER A 89 3.41 -0.80 11.50
CA SER A 89 2.03 -0.40 11.28
C SER A 89 1.96 0.87 10.44
N PRO A 90 0.82 1.21 9.82
CA PRO A 90 0.67 2.48 9.11
C PRO A 90 1.08 3.70 9.94
N ARG A 91 0.75 3.68 11.24
CA ARG A 91 1.10 4.76 12.18
C ARG A 91 2.61 4.90 12.42
N ALA A 92 3.39 3.82 12.32
CA ALA A 92 4.84 3.90 12.37
C ALA A 92 5.44 4.65 11.16
N PHE A 93 4.72 4.68 10.04
CA PHE A 93 5.04 5.48 8.86
C PHE A 93 4.36 6.86 8.87
N GLY A 94 3.62 7.23 9.93
CA GLY A 94 2.91 8.51 10.04
C GLY A 94 1.55 8.56 9.33
N ILE A 95 1.00 7.42 8.91
CA ILE A 95 -0.35 7.32 8.33
C ILE A 95 -1.31 6.88 9.45
N ASP A 96 -2.30 7.70 9.77
CA ASP A 96 -3.28 7.40 10.82
C ASP A 96 -4.32 6.38 10.33
N ALA A 97 -3.93 5.11 10.32
CA ALA A 97 -4.77 3.98 9.97
C ALA A 97 -4.48 2.76 10.87
N ASP A 98 -5.50 1.94 11.07
CA ASP A 98 -5.36 0.64 11.74
C ASP A 98 -4.69 -0.38 10.81
N VAL A 99 -4.14 -1.43 11.42
CA VAL A 99 -3.52 -2.54 10.69
C VAL A 99 -4.61 -3.40 10.07
N VAL A 100 -4.50 -3.63 8.76
CA VAL A 100 -5.40 -4.48 7.98
C VAL A 100 -4.57 -5.58 7.33
N PRO A 101 -4.70 -6.84 7.79
CA PRO A 101 -4.01 -7.96 7.15
C PRO A 101 -4.44 -8.12 5.70
N GLU A 102 -3.54 -8.69 4.88
CA GLU A 102 -3.90 -9.09 3.53
C GLU A 102 -5.08 -10.07 3.54
N VAL A 103 -6.01 -9.92 2.59
CA VAL A 103 -7.05 -10.93 2.36
C VAL A 103 -6.34 -12.21 1.90
N ALA A 104 -6.49 -13.29 2.67
CA ALA A 104 -5.98 -14.60 2.25
C ALA A 104 -6.68 -15.00 0.94
N ALA A 105 -5.89 -15.13 -0.13
CA ALA A 105 -6.35 -15.63 -1.43
C ALA A 105 -6.60 -17.14 -1.39
#